data_AF-R7S7X5-F1
#
_entry.id   AF-R7S7X5-F1
#
_cell.length_a   1.000
_cell.length_b   1.000
_cell.length_c   1.000
_cell.angle_alpha   90.00
_cell.angle_beta   90.00
_cell.angle_gamma   90.00
#
_symmetry.space_group_name_H-M   'P 1'
#
loop_
_entity.id
_entity.type
_entity.pdbx_description
1 polymer ?
#
loop_
_entity_poly.entity_id
_entity_poly.type
_entity_poly.pdbx_seq_one_letter_code
_entity_poly.pdbx_strand_id
1 'polypeptide(L)'
;GMQLPGALRGRYTEDAFFRKISAEPAQFPHFQSVDGLIYKKDDGAYRLCIPDVLFGSRRLREVIIRQAHSILAHLGTKKTLAYLRDEVWWPT
;
A
#
# COMPACT_ATOMS: atom_id res chain seq x y z
N GLY A 1 17.37 1.95 -2.39
CA GLY A 1 16.06 2.12 -1.73
C GLY A 1 15.03 1.27 -2.45
N MET A 2 14.00 0.77 -1.75
CA MET A 2 12.92 -0.01 -2.34
C MET A 2 12.11 0.85 -3.32
N GLN A 3 12.02 0.42 -4.58
CA GLN A 3 11.13 1.04 -5.57
C GLN A 3 9.73 0.41 -5.43
N LEU A 4 8.95 0.93 -4.47
CA LEU A 4 7.62 0.41 -4.11
C LEU A 4 6.68 0.19 -5.31
N PRO A 5 6.56 1.11 -6.29
CA PRO A 5 5.67 0.91 -7.44
C PRO A 5 6.02 -0.34 -8.26
N GLY A 6 7.31 -0.63 -8.47
CA GLY A 6 7.73 -1.80 -9.24
C GLY A 6 7.43 -3.12 -8.53
N ALA A 7 7.54 -3.13 -7.20
CA ALA A 7 7.32 -4.32 -6.38
C ALA A 7 5.84 -4.72 -6.23
N LEU A 8 4.90 -3.86 -6.64
CA LEU A 8 3.45 -4.07 -6.47
C LEU A 8 2.74 -4.51 -7.74
N ARG A 9 3.21 -4.07 -8.91
CA ARG A 9 2.56 -4.36 -10.19
C ARG A 9 2.44 -5.87 -10.40
N GLY A 10 1.22 -6.32 -10.72
CA GLY A 10 0.90 -7.73 -10.92
C GLY A 10 0.75 -8.57 -9.65
N ARG A 11 0.99 -8.00 -8.46
CA ARG A 11 0.96 -8.74 -7.18
C ARG A 11 -0.32 -8.59 -6.38
N TYR A 12 -1.20 -7.67 -6.78
CA TYR A 12 -2.50 -7.46 -6.12
C TYR A 12 -3.39 -8.70 -6.15
N THR A 13 -3.22 -9.60 -7.12
CA THR A 13 -3.96 -10.87 -7.21
C THR A 13 -3.50 -11.93 -6.22
N GLU A 14 -2.31 -11.78 -5.62
CA GLU A 14 -1.82 -12.67 -4.56
C GLU A 14 -2.53 -12.40 -3.22
N ASP A 15 -3.07 -11.19 -3.04
CA ASP A 15 -3.84 -10.81 -1.85
C ASP A 15 -5.34 -11.08 -2.08
N ALA A 16 -5.98 -11.78 -1.16
CA ALA A 16 -7.37 -12.22 -1.30
C ALA A 16 -8.38 -11.05 -1.39
N PHE A 17 -8.09 -9.90 -0.76
CA PHE A 17 -8.92 -8.70 -0.82
C PHE A 17 -8.69 -7.96 -2.14
N PHE A 18 -7.43 -7.65 -2.47
CA PHE A 18 -7.12 -6.89 -3.69
C PHE A 18 -7.35 -7.69 -4.97
N ARG A 19 -7.34 -9.03 -4.91
CA ARG A 19 -7.77 -9.89 -6.02
C ARG A 19 -9.23 -9.62 -6.41
N LYS A 20 -10.13 -9.41 -5.45
CA LYS A 20 -11.54 -9.10 -5.72
C LYS A 20 -11.69 -7.74 -6.39
N ILE A 21 -10.96 -6.74 -5.89
CA ILE A 21 -10.93 -5.40 -6.50
C ILE A 21 -10.40 -5.46 -7.93
N SER A 22 -9.37 -6.27 -8.18
CA SER A 22 -8.79 -6.44 -9.52
C SER A 22 -9.75 -7.15 -10.48
N ALA A 23 -10.56 -8.08 -9.97
CA ALA A 23 -11.52 -8.84 -10.77
C ALA A 23 -12.79 -8.05 -11.10
N GLU A 24 -13.31 -7.28 -10.15
CA GLU A 24 -14.61 -6.61 -10.25
C GLU A 24 -14.52 -5.11 -9.86
N PRO A 25 -13.65 -4.30 -10.49
CA PRO A 25 -13.34 -2.93 -10.03
C PRO A 25 -14.57 -2.01 -9.94
N ALA A 26 -15.59 -2.24 -10.78
CA ALA A 26 -16.83 -1.48 -10.76
C ALA A 26 -17.62 -1.62 -9.44
N GLN A 27 -17.44 -2.71 -8.69
CA GLN A 27 -18.07 -2.91 -7.38
C GLN A 27 -17.34 -2.19 -6.25
N PHE A 28 -16.15 -1.65 -6.53
CA PHE A 28 -15.26 -1.03 -5.56
C PHE A 28 -14.96 0.42 -5.94
N PRO A 29 -15.96 1.33 -5.95
CA PRO A 29 -15.82 2.70 -6.45
C PRO A 29 -14.86 3.58 -5.65
N HIS A 30 -14.53 3.17 -4.42
CA HIS A 30 -13.51 3.81 -3.58
C HIS A 30 -12.08 3.39 -3.95
N PHE A 31 -11.91 2.53 -4.95
CA PHE A 31 -10.63 2.05 -5.43
C PHE A 31 -10.47 2.37 -6.91
N GLN A 32 -9.26 2.75 -7.28
CA GLN A 32 -8.89 3.07 -8.65
C GLN A 32 -7.64 2.30 -9.02
N SER A 33 -7.66 1.61 -10.17
CA SER A 33 -6.45 1.03 -10.73
C SER A 33 -5.83 1.99 -11.76
N VAL A 34 -4.54 2.28 -11.59
CA VAL A 34 -3.76 3.14 -12.48
C VAL A 34 -2.40 2.50 -12.68
N ASP A 35 -2.02 2.20 -13.93
CA ASP A 35 -0.71 1.64 -14.28
C ASP A 35 -0.32 0.38 -13.46
N GLY A 36 -1.29 -0.53 -13.27
CA GLY A 36 -1.09 -1.77 -12.53
C GLY A 36 -0.96 -1.59 -11.01
N LEU A 37 -1.17 -0.38 -10.49
CA LEU A 37 -1.28 -0.07 -9.07
C LEU A 37 -2.75 0.11 -8.69
N ILE A 38 -3.06 -0.13 -7.42
CA ILE A 38 -4.39 0.16 -6.85
C ILE A 38 -4.24 1.29 -5.85
N TYR A 39 -5.11 2.29 -5.95
CA TYR A 39 -5.20 3.41 -5.03
C TYR A 39 -6.56 3.40 -4.33
N LYS A 40 -6.58 3.68 -3.03
CA LYS A 40 -7.81 4.02 -2.32
C LYS A 40 -8.07 5.52 -2.44
N LYS A 41 -9.28 5.87 -2.84
CA LYS A 41 -9.82 7.23 -2.89
C LYS A 41 -10.68 7.48 -1.66
N ASP A 42 -10.36 8.53 -0.91
CA ASP A 42 -11.10 8.91 0.30
C ASP A 42 -10.94 10.40 0.56
N ASP A 43 -12.04 11.16 0.70
CA ASP A 43 -12.07 12.61 1.02
C ASP A 43 -10.88 13.44 0.51
N GLY A 44 -10.62 13.38 -0.80
CA GLY A 44 -9.57 14.15 -1.47
C GLY A 44 -8.15 13.57 -1.38
N ALA A 45 -7.95 12.46 -0.67
CA ALA A 45 -6.69 11.73 -0.61
C ALA A 45 -6.68 10.51 -1.56
N TYR A 46 -5.50 10.24 -2.11
CA TYR A 46 -5.18 9.06 -2.91
C TYR A 46 -4.04 8.30 -2.24
N ARG A 47 -4.36 7.12 -1.67
CA ARG A 47 -3.39 6.30 -0.94
C ARG A 47 -3.06 5.05 -1.73
N LEU A 48 -1.77 4.74 -1.88
CA LEU A 48 -1.33 3.52 -2.55
C LEU A 48 -1.70 2.30 -1.71
N CYS A 49 -2.45 1.37 -2.31
CA CYS A 49 -2.84 0.13 -1.64
C CYS A 49 -1.66 -0.83 -1.55
N ILE A 50 -1.43 -1.39 -0.35
CA ILE A 50 -0.36 -2.34 -0.08
C ILE A 50 -0.95 -3.75 0.13
N PRO A 51 -0.79 -4.67 -0.82
CA PRO A 51 -1.24 -6.04 -0.69
C PRO A 51 -0.42 -6.79 0.37
N ASP A 52 -1.06 -7.76 1.02
CA ASP A 52 -0.41 -8.70 1.92
C ASP A 52 0.33 -9.78 1.12
N VAL A 53 1.54 -9.45 0.69
CA VAL A 53 2.41 -10.33 -0.10
C VAL A 53 3.79 -10.45 0.52
N LEU A 54 4.50 -11.53 0.17
CA LEU A 54 5.89 -11.70 0.56
C LEU A 54 6.81 -10.89 -0.34
N PHE A 55 7.75 -10.16 0.24
CA PHE A 55 8.87 -9.52 -0.45
C PHE A 55 10.16 -10.18 0.06
N GLY A 56 10.68 -11.14 -0.73
CA GLY A 56 11.68 -12.08 -0.24
C GLY A 56 11.09 -12.98 0.85
N SER A 57 11.71 -13.00 2.03
CA SER A 57 11.27 -13.82 3.19
C SER A 57 10.39 -13.05 4.19
N ARG A 58 10.03 -11.79 3.93
CA ARG A 58 9.26 -10.95 4.84
C ARG A 58 7.97 -10.46 4.21
N ARG A 59 6.98 -10.15 5.03
CA ARG A 59 5.75 -9.50 4.57
C ARG A 59 6.03 -8.08 4.12
N LEU A 60 5.53 -7.68 2.95
CA LEU A 60 5.77 -6.35 2.39
C LEU A 60 5.35 -5.23 3.36
N ARG A 61 4.19 -5.39 4.01
CA ARG A 61 3.69 -4.44 5.03
C ARG A 61 4.69 -4.26 6.18
N GLU A 62 5.32 -5.33 6.66
CA GLU A 62 6.37 -5.25 7.69
C GLU A 62 7.60 -4.48 7.19
N VAL A 63 8.01 -4.73 5.94
CA VAL A 63 9.16 -4.03 5.34
C VAL A 63 8.89 -2.53 5.25
N ILE A 64 7.69 -2.13 4.81
CA ILE A 64 7.27 -0.72 4.74
C ILE A 64 7.26 -0.09 6.13
N ILE A 65 6.66 -0.75 7.11
CA ILE A 65 6.63 -0.27 8.49
C ILE A 65 8.05 -0.07 9.03
N ARG A 66 8.96 -1.05 8.85
CA ARG A 66 10.36 -0.94 9.29
C ARG A 66 11.11 0.17 8.57
N GLN A 67 10.92 0.31 7.26
CA GLN A 67 11.58 1.34 6.48
C GLN A 67 11.14 2.74 6.90
N ALA A 68 9.85 2.94 7.14
CA ALA A 68 9.34 4.21 7.63
C ALA A 68 9.88 4.54 9.02
N HIS A 69 9.93 3.57 9.93
CA HIS A 69 10.59 3.76 11.22
C HIS A 69 12.06 4.16 11.05
N SER A 70 12.80 3.58 10.10
CA SER A 70 14.21 3.94 9.88
C SER A 70 14.39 5.33 9.25
N ILE A 71 13.57 5.71 8.26
CA ILE A 71 13.66 7.02 7.60
C ILE A 71 13.25 8.14 8.57
N LEU A 72 12.23 7.87 9.39
CA LEU A 72 11.50 8.88 10.13
C LEU A 72 11.79 8.84 11.64
N ALA A 73 12.64 7.92 12.13
CA ALA A 73 13.16 7.92 13.51
C ALA A 73 13.85 9.24 13.89
N HIS A 74 14.36 9.99 12.91
CA HIS A 74 14.94 11.32 13.10
C HIS A 74 13.89 12.46 13.16
N LEU A 75 12.61 12.19 12.84
CA LEU A 75 11.52 13.15 12.74
C LEU A 75 10.43 12.99 13.82
N GLY A 76 10.50 11.93 14.63
CA GLY A 76 9.58 11.62 15.73
C GLY A 76 8.39 10.72 15.32
N THR A 77 8.03 9.77 16.18
CA THR A 77 7.09 8.65 15.90
C THR A 77 5.68 9.09 15.48
N LYS A 78 5.16 10.22 16.01
CA LYS A 78 3.81 10.72 15.67
C LYS A 78 3.73 11.26 14.23
N LYS A 79 4.73 12.04 13.80
CA LYS A 79 4.82 12.57 12.43
C LYS A 79 5.11 11.44 11.42
N THR A 80 5.88 10.44 11.86
CA THR A 80 6.21 9.23 11.10
C THR A 80 4.96 8.45 10.67
N LEU A 81 4.09 8.17 11.64
CA LEU A 81 2.89 7.37 11.40
C LEU A 81 1.83 8.14 10.61
N ALA A 82 1.74 9.45 10.80
CA ALA A 82 0.85 10.32 10.02
C ALA A 82 1.23 10.29 8.53
N TYR A 83 2.52 10.51 8.20
CA TYR A 83 2.99 10.47 6.81
C TYR A 83 2.71 9.14 6.11
N LEU A 84 2.99 8.00 6.76
CA LEU A 84 2.64 6.70 6.19
C LEU A 84 1.13 6.54 5.96
N ARG A 85 0.30 6.97 6.91
CA ARG A 85 -1.16 6.88 6.77
C ARG A 85 -1.70 7.76 5.66
N ASP A 86 -0.99 8.83 5.29
CA ASP A 86 -1.37 9.72 4.21
C ASP A 86 -0.95 9.18 2.83
N GLU A 87 0.11 8.37 2.75
CA GLU A 87 0.65 7.86 1.48
C GLU A 87 0.16 6.45 1.13
N VAL A 88 -0.06 5.58 2.11
CA VAL A 88 -0.37 4.15 1.89
C VAL A 88 -1.59 3.67 2.66
N TRP A 89 -2.24 2.63 2.15
CA TRP A 89 -3.43 2.04 2.76
C TRP A 89 -3.45 0.51 2.62
N TRP A 90 -4.03 -0.18 3.60
CA TRP A 90 -4.40 -1.60 3.49
C TRP A 90 -5.56 -1.89 4.47
N PRO A 91 -6.39 -2.92 4.20
CA PRO A 91 -7.40 -3.34 5.16
C PRO A 91 -6.72 -3.88 6.44
N THR A 92 -7.20 -3.42 7.60
CA THR A 92 -6.86 -3.94 8.94
C THR A 92 -7.69 -5.15 9.29
#